data_AF-A0A964BQ09-F1
#
_entry.id   AF-A0A964BQ09-F1
#
_cell.length_a   1.000
_cell.length_b   1.000
_cell.length_c   1.000
_cell.angle_alpha   90.00
_cell.angle_beta   90.00
_cell.angle_gamma   90.00
#
_symmetry.space_group_name_H-M   'P 1'
#
loop_
_entity.id
_entity.type
_entity.pdbx_description
1 polymer ?
#
loop_
_entity_poly.entity_id
_entity_poly.type
_entity_poly.pdbx_seq_one_letter_code
_entity_poly.pdbx_strand_id
1 'polypeptide(L)'
;TMSNSSSPYTETITDLLQLLTDAGVISHDNQERAKAVAHNYLEQHSDFISITWDVDDVKAVARDRNLQLTNEHCLDVLDYIESNHDANIGISWDSVHFALDSMDFD
;
A
#
# COMPACT_ATOMS: atom_id res chain seq x y z
N THR A 1 20.27 -12.45 -17.93
CA THR A 1 19.98 -12.77 -16.53
C THR A 1 18.63 -12.19 -16.20
N MET A 2 17.59 -13.02 -16.10
CA MET A 2 16.29 -12.55 -15.61
C MET A 2 16.50 -12.15 -14.15
N SER A 3 16.32 -10.85 -13.87
CA SER A 3 16.20 -10.37 -12.50
C SER A 3 14.96 -11.04 -11.92
N ASN A 4 15.12 -11.89 -10.92
CA ASN A 4 14.00 -12.32 -10.07
C ASN A 4 13.54 -11.08 -9.32
N SER A 5 12.72 -10.23 -9.97
CA SER A 5 12.02 -9.19 -9.24
C SER A 5 11.04 -9.89 -8.32
N SER A 6 11.29 -9.87 -7.01
CA SER A 6 10.28 -10.33 -6.06
C SER A 6 9.00 -9.56 -6.30
N SER A 7 7.87 -10.24 -6.33
CA SER A 7 6.56 -9.61 -6.42
C SER A 7 6.44 -8.53 -5.33
N PRO A 8 5.95 -7.31 -5.65
CA PRO A 8 5.87 -6.22 -4.67
C PRO A 8 4.97 -6.55 -3.48
N TYR A 9 4.11 -7.57 -3.59
CA TYR A 9 3.21 -8.00 -2.52
C TYR A 9 3.84 -9.00 -1.54
N THR A 10 5.08 -9.41 -1.77
CA THR A 10 5.79 -10.41 -0.94
C THR A 10 5.82 -10.00 0.53
N GLU A 11 6.15 -8.74 0.78
CA GLU A 11 6.29 -8.18 2.12
C GLU A 11 4.92 -7.99 2.77
N THR A 12 3.98 -7.33 2.08
CA THR A 12 2.61 -7.13 2.56
C THR A 12 1.89 -8.43 2.91
N ILE A 13 2.04 -9.48 2.09
CA ILE A 13 1.44 -10.80 2.39
C ILE A 13 2.12 -11.45 3.58
N THR A 14 3.44 -11.30 3.71
CA THR A 14 4.16 -11.83 4.86
C THR A 14 3.69 -11.16 6.15
N ASP A 15 3.54 -9.83 6.14
CA ASP A 15 3.11 -9.03 7.29
C ASP A 15 1.66 -9.36 7.68
N LEU A 16 0.75 -9.46 6.69
CA LEU A 16 -0.63 -9.85 6.92
C LEU A 16 -0.73 -11.26 7.52
N LEU A 17 0.02 -12.22 6.98
CA LEU A 17 0.03 -13.59 7.52
C LEU A 17 0.60 -13.63 8.94
N GLN A 18 1.60 -12.82 9.24
CA GLN A 18 2.13 -12.71 10.60
C GLN A 18 1.09 -12.12 11.57
N LEU A 19 0.40 -11.04 11.16
CA LEU A 19 -0.68 -10.45 11.94
C LEU A 19 -1.79 -11.48 12.26
N LEU A 20 -2.18 -12.29 11.27
CA LEU A 20 -3.20 -13.33 11.46
C LEU A 20 -2.73 -14.46 12.38
N THR A 21 -1.44 -14.81 12.33
CA THR A 21 -0.83 -15.77 13.26
C THR A 21 -0.84 -15.21 14.68
N ASP A 22 -0.43 -13.96 14.86
CA ASP A 22 -0.38 -13.28 16.16
C ASP A 22 -1.78 -13.13 16.79
N ALA A 23 -2.80 -12.92 15.95
CA ALA A 23 -4.21 -12.89 16.35
C ALA A 23 -4.80 -14.28 16.62
N GLY A 24 -4.06 -15.38 16.39
CA GLY A 24 -4.52 -16.75 16.57
C GLY A 24 -5.59 -17.19 15.56
N VAL A 25 -5.77 -16.45 14.46
CA VAL A 25 -6.70 -16.78 13.38
C VAL A 25 -6.15 -17.95 12.56
N ILE A 26 -4.84 -17.94 12.34
CA ILE A 26 -4.10 -19.00 11.65
C ILE A 26 -2.98 -19.50 12.58
N SER A 27 -2.48 -20.71 12.34
CA SER A 27 -1.38 -21.28 13.12
C SER A 27 -0.06 -21.02 12.41
N HIS A 28 1.05 -21.05 13.14
CA HIS A 28 2.36 -20.98 12.51
C HIS A 28 2.56 -22.11 11.46
N ASP A 29 2.03 -23.31 11.74
CA ASP A 29 2.07 -24.46 10.82
C ASP A 29 1.33 -24.22 9.50
N ASN A 30 0.22 -23.47 9.50
CA ASN A 30 -0.52 -23.18 8.26
C ASN A 30 -0.12 -21.85 7.63
N GLN A 31 0.58 -20.96 8.35
CA GLN A 31 1.14 -19.69 7.86
C GLN A 31 2.10 -19.91 6.70
N GLU A 32 3.08 -20.82 6.85
CA GLU A 32 4.06 -21.12 5.79
C GLU A 32 3.38 -21.68 4.53
N ARG A 33 2.36 -22.52 4.71
CA ARG A 33 1.55 -23.04 3.60
C ARG A 33 0.75 -21.94 2.93
N ALA A 34 0.15 -21.04 3.70
CA ALA A 34 -0.61 -19.91 3.18
C ALA A 34 0.29 -18.95 2.39
N LYS A 35 1.49 -18.68 2.90
CA LYS A 35 2.52 -17.88 2.21
C LYS A 35 2.87 -18.51 0.87
N ALA A 36 3.20 -19.80 0.84
CA ALA A 36 3.54 -20.49 -0.40
C ALA A 36 2.40 -20.47 -1.44
N VAL A 37 1.14 -20.62 -1.01
CA VAL A 37 -0.02 -20.52 -1.91
C VAL A 37 -0.18 -19.12 -2.47
N ALA A 38 -0.11 -18.09 -1.62
CA ALA A 38 -0.27 -16.70 -2.03
C ALA A 38 0.85 -16.25 -3.00
N HIS A 39 2.09 -16.63 -2.71
CA HIS A 39 3.22 -16.38 -3.61
C HIS A 39 3.05 -17.05 -4.97
N ASN A 40 2.72 -18.34 -5.01
CA ASN A 40 2.49 -19.06 -6.26
C ASN A 40 1.34 -18.42 -7.06
N TYR A 41 0.26 -18.00 -6.41
CA TYR A 41 -0.84 -17.32 -7.08
C TYR A 41 -0.33 -16.03 -7.75
N LEU A 42 0.41 -15.19 -7.05
CA LEU A 42 0.92 -13.94 -7.59
C LEU A 42 1.99 -14.11 -8.67
N GLU A 43 2.83 -15.15 -8.58
CA GLU A 43 3.79 -15.48 -9.62
C GLU A 43 3.11 -16.02 -10.89
N GLN A 44 2.00 -16.74 -10.74
CA GLN A 44 1.28 -17.35 -11.86
C GLN A 44 0.23 -16.43 -12.50
N HIS A 45 -0.31 -15.48 -11.74
CA HIS A 45 -1.32 -14.52 -12.20
C HIS A 45 -0.65 -13.16 -12.46
N SER A 46 0.22 -13.14 -13.47
CA SER A 46 0.94 -11.94 -13.93
C SER A 46 0.11 -11.04 -14.85
N ASP A 47 -1.21 -11.24 -14.92
CA ASP A 47 -2.13 -10.53 -15.81
C ASP A 47 -2.66 -9.22 -15.21
N PHE A 48 -2.26 -8.89 -13.99
CA PHE A 48 -2.54 -7.59 -13.37
C PHE A 48 -1.29 -6.98 -12.73
N ILE A 49 -1.26 -5.65 -12.68
CA ILE A 49 -0.27 -4.84 -11.97
C ILE A 49 -1.03 -4.07 -10.89
N SER A 50 -0.48 -3.98 -9.69
CA SER A 50 -0.97 -3.11 -8.62
C SER A 50 0.18 -2.25 -8.12
N ILE A 51 -0.17 -1.03 -7.72
CA ILE A 51 0.71 -0.01 -7.19
C ILE A 51 0.11 0.40 -5.85
N THR A 52 0.90 0.33 -4.79
CA THR A 52 0.46 0.67 -3.43
C THR A 52 0.94 2.08 -3.10
N TRP A 53 0.07 2.84 -2.45
CA TRP A 53 0.36 4.14 -1.86
C TRP A 53 -0.02 4.10 -0.39
N ASP A 54 0.85 4.58 0.48
CA ASP A 54 0.65 4.52 1.93
C ASP A 54 0.85 5.87 2.64
N VAL A 55 0.73 5.85 3.96
CA VAL A 55 0.85 7.06 4.79
C VAL A 55 2.24 7.68 4.72
N ASP A 56 3.29 6.90 4.47
CA ASP A 56 4.65 7.39 4.39
C ASP A 56 4.92 8.09 3.05
N ASP A 57 4.25 7.67 1.97
CA ASP A 57 4.22 8.42 0.71
C ASP A 57 3.60 9.81 0.89
N VAL A 58 2.45 9.90 1.57
CA VAL A 58 1.80 11.18 1.87
C VAL A 58 2.69 12.06 2.75
N LYS A 59 3.31 11.49 3.79
CA LYS A 59 4.25 12.22 4.65
C LYS A 59 5.48 12.71 3.90
N ALA A 60 5.96 11.97 2.91
CA ALA A 60 7.08 12.43 2.10
C ALA A 60 6.73 13.75 1.41
N VAL A 61 5.58 13.81 0.75
CA VAL A 61 5.09 15.03 0.08
C VAL A 61 4.79 16.15 1.10
N ALA A 62 4.18 15.81 2.24
CA ALA A 62 3.90 16.78 3.31
C ALA A 62 5.18 17.42 3.85
N ARG A 63 6.24 16.62 4.10
CA ARG A 63 7.54 17.13 4.57
C ARG A 63 8.19 18.07 3.57
N ASP A 64 8.14 17.75 2.28
CA ASP A 64 8.67 18.62 1.22
C ASP A 64 7.94 19.97 1.17
N ARG A 65 6.71 20.01 1.67
CA ARG A 65 5.87 21.20 1.81
C ARG A 65 5.94 21.86 3.19
N ASN A 66 6.80 21.36 4.09
CA ASN A 66 6.90 21.79 5.49
C ASN A 66 5.61 21.61 6.32
N LEU A 67 4.75 20.66 5.95
CA LEU A 67 3.57 20.26 6.71
C LEU A 67 3.93 19.14 7.69
N GLN A 68 3.42 19.22 8.92
CA GLN A 68 3.55 18.17 9.93
C GLN A 68 2.20 17.48 10.09
N LEU A 69 1.98 16.40 9.35
CA LEU A 69 0.74 15.64 9.37
C LEU A 69 0.87 14.43 10.29
N THR A 70 -0.22 14.13 11.02
CA THR A 70 -0.34 12.86 11.75
C THR A 70 -0.65 11.72 10.78
N ASN A 71 -0.61 10.48 11.27
CA ASN A 71 -1.03 9.33 10.45
C ASN A 71 -2.50 9.46 10.05
N GLU A 72 -3.35 9.96 10.95
CA GLU A 72 -4.78 10.15 10.71
C GLU A 72 -5.01 11.13 9.55
N HIS A 73 -4.34 12.29 9.54
CA HIS A 73 -4.41 13.22 8.40
C HIS A 73 -3.93 12.59 7.09
N CYS A 74 -2.91 11.72 7.15
CA CYS A 74 -2.41 11.04 5.96
C CYS A 74 -3.41 10.00 5.45
N LEU A 75 -4.12 9.30 6.34
CA LEU A 75 -5.22 8.41 5.98
C LEU A 75 -6.36 9.17 5.34
N ASP A 76 -6.75 10.33 5.89
CA ASP A 76 -7.79 11.18 5.30
C ASP A 76 -7.41 11.63 3.88
N VAL A 77 -6.13 11.92 3.64
CA VAL A 77 -5.60 12.24 2.29
C VAL A 77 -5.71 11.04 1.36
N LEU A 78 -5.34 9.84 1.80
CA LEU A 78 -5.46 8.62 0.99
C LEU A 78 -6.92 8.33 0.63
N ASP A 79 -7.83 8.46 1.59
CA ASP A 79 -9.28 8.28 1.38
C ASP A 79 -9.83 9.30 0.39
N TYR A 80 -9.37 10.56 0.47
CA TYR A 80 -9.72 11.59 -0.50
C TYR A 80 -9.20 11.24 -1.91
N ILE A 81 -7.96 10.78 -2.05
CA ILE A 81 -7.38 10.39 -3.34
C ILE A 81 -8.13 9.19 -3.93
N GLU A 82 -8.41 8.16 -3.13
CA GLU A 82 -9.17 6.98 -3.57
C GLU A 82 -10.51 7.40 -4.19
N SER A 83 -11.21 8.32 -3.53
CA SER A 83 -12.52 8.79 -3.95
C SER A 83 -12.50 9.77 -5.15
N ASN A 84 -11.38 10.44 -5.41
CA ASN A 84 -11.33 11.57 -6.35
C ASN A 84 -10.27 11.46 -7.46
N HIS A 85 -9.49 10.38 -7.54
CA HIS A 85 -8.48 10.21 -8.58
C HIS A 85 -9.10 10.07 -9.99
N ASP A 86 -8.39 10.56 -11.01
CA ASP A 86 -8.76 10.34 -12.39
C ASP A 86 -8.32 8.95 -12.84
N ALA A 87 -9.26 8.04 -13.07
CA ALA A 87 -8.99 6.68 -13.51
C ALA A 87 -8.27 6.58 -14.89
N ASN A 88 -8.29 7.65 -15.71
CA ASN A 88 -7.50 7.68 -16.95
C ASN A 88 -5.99 7.85 -16.69
N ILE A 89 -5.62 8.38 -15.51
CA ILE A 89 -4.24 8.63 -15.10
C ILE A 89 -3.81 7.63 -14.02
N GLY A 90 -4.71 7.27 -13.11
CA GLY A 90 -4.43 6.55 -11.88
C GLY A 90 -3.96 7.48 -10.76
N ILE A 91 -3.49 6.89 -9.66
CA ILE A 91 -2.91 7.62 -8.53
C ILE A 91 -1.43 7.91 -8.83
N SER A 92 -1.03 9.17 -8.66
CA SER A 92 0.34 9.65 -8.83
C SER A 92 0.73 10.61 -7.70
N TRP A 93 1.99 11.07 -7.71
CA TRP A 93 2.44 12.12 -6.78
C TRP A 93 1.60 13.39 -6.92
N ASP A 94 1.12 13.72 -8.13
CA ASP A 94 0.25 14.87 -8.37
C ASP A 94 -1.10 14.69 -7.66
N SER A 95 -1.61 13.46 -7.55
CA SER A 95 -2.82 13.16 -6.77
C SER A 95 -2.63 13.51 -5.29
N VAL A 96 -1.46 13.21 -4.73
CA VAL A 96 -1.13 13.56 -3.33
C VAL A 96 -0.99 15.07 -3.16
N HIS A 97 -0.30 15.75 -4.08
CA HIS A 97 -0.19 17.20 -4.05
C HIS A 97 -1.57 17.88 -4.11
N PHE A 98 -2.42 17.44 -5.03
CA PHE A 98 -3.77 17.97 -5.21
C PHE A 98 -4.66 17.75 -3.97
N ALA A 99 -4.60 16.56 -3.37
CA ALA A 99 -5.33 16.26 -2.14
C ALA A 99 -4.90 17.19 -1.00
N LEU A 100 -3.59 17.36 -0.80
CA LEU A 100 -3.05 18.28 0.20
C LEU A 100 -3.41 19.75 -0.06
N ASP A 101 -3.65 20.15 -1.32
CA ASP A 101 -4.14 21.50 -1.66
C ASP A 101 -5.65 21.68 -1.45
N SER A 102 -6.41 20.57 -1.44
CA SER A 102 -7.87 20.57 -1.38
C SER A 102 -8.42 20.43 0.04
N MET A 103 -7.56 20.10 1.00
CA MET A 103 -7.93 19.76 2.37
C MET A 103 -7.32 20.77 3.35
N ASP A 104 -8.06 21.10 4.39
CA ASP A 104 -7.58 21.87 5.54
C ASP A 104 -7.26 20.91 6.70
N PHE A 105 -6.08 21.08 7.29
CA PHE A 105 -5.56 20.27 8.39
C PHE A 105 -5.37 21.18 9.61
N ASP A 106 -6.48 21.56 10.24
CA ASP A 106 -6.53 22.41 11.45
C ASP A 106 -5.98 21.70 12.70
#